data_AF-A0A4Q3D1Q4-F1
#
_entry.id   AF-A0A4Q3D1Q4-F1
#
_cell.length_a   1.000
_cell.length_b   1.000
_cell.length_c   1.000
_cell.angle_alpha   90.00
_cell.angle_beta   90.00
_cell.angle_gamma   90.00
#
_symmetry.space_group_name_H-M   'P 1'
#
loop_
_entity.id
_entity.type
_entity.pdbx_description
1 polymer ?
#
loop_
_entity_poly.entity_id
_entity_poly.type
_entity_poly.pdbx_seq_one_letter_code
_entity_poly.pdbx_strand_id
1 'polypeptide(L)' 'MKKILLLLSAILYCFTNCTAQKSSDKATIPQSIYDFKVEGLSGEQIDFAQFKGKKILIVNTAS' A
#
# COMPACT_ATOMS: atom_id res chain seq x y z
N MET A 1 -12.31 20.64 44.84
CA MET A 1 -11.37 19.49 44.81
C MET A 1 -11.85 18.30 43.97
N LYS A 2 -13.16 18.06 43.79
CA LYS A 2 -13.67 16.97 42.92
C LYS A 2 -13.61 17.28 41.41
N LYS A 3 -13.71 18.57 41.04
CA LYS A 3 -13.62 19.05 39.64
C LYS A 3 -12.20 18.93 39.05
N ILE A 4 -11.17 19.04 39.90
CA ILE A 4 -9.76 18.86 39.49
C ILE A 4 -9.47 17.38 39.20
N LEU A 5 -10.06 16.45 39.97
CA LEU A 5 -9.91 15.01 39.78
C LEU A 5 -10.60 14.52 38.49
N LEU A 6 -11.69 15.19 38.09
CA LEU A 6 -12.44 14.91 36.86
C LEU A 6 -11.73 15.40 35.59
N LEU A 7 -10.85 16.40 35.70
CA LEU A 7 -10.08 16.96 34.58
C LEU A 7 -8.82 16.13 34.26
N LEU A 8 -8.22 15.47 35.26
CA LEU A 8 -7.07 14.58 35.04
C LEU A 8 -7.44 13.25 34.36
N SER A 9 -8.64 12.70 34.63
CA SER A 9 -9.08 11.46 33.97
C SER A 9 -9.32 11.66 32.47
N ALA A 10 -9.88 12.81 32.07
CA ALA A 10 -10.14 13.13 30.66
C ALA A 10 -8.87 13.21 29.79
N ILE A 11 -7.74 13.65 30.38
CA ILE A 11 -6.47 13.77 29.66
C ILE A 11 -5.86 12.39 29.38
N LEU A 12 -6.08 11.40 30.25
CA LEU A 12 -5.54 10.05 30.07
C LEU A 12 -6.28 9.22 29.00
N TYR A 13 -7.58 9.47 28.78
CA TYR A 13 -8.37 8.79 27.73
C TYR A 13 -8.04 9.25 26.30
N CYS A 14 -7.43 10.43 26.13
CA CYS A 14 -6.99 10.92 24.82
C CYS A 14 -5.73 10.21 24.29
N PHE A 15 -4.86 9.70 25.17
CA PHE A 15 -3.61 9.06 24.74
C PHE A 15 -3.80 7.64 24.20
N THR A 16 -4.86 6.93 24.59
CA THR A 16 -5.06 5.52 24.18
C THR A 16 -5.80 5.35 22.85
N ASN A 17 -6.50 6.38 22.35
CA ASN A 17 -7.29 6.31 21.12
C ASN A 17 -6.58 6.83 19.86
N CYS A 18 -5.28 7.16 19.96
CA CYS A 18 -4.48 7.67 18.84
C CYS A 18 -3.44 6.64 18.36
N THR A 19 -3.88 5.41 18.06
CA THR A 19 -3.04 4.43 17.31
C THR A 19 -3.79 3.70 16.21
N ALA A 20 -5.08 3.98 16.00
CA ALA A 20 -5.88 3.34 14.95
C ALA A 20 -5.89 4.16 13.64
N GLN A 21 -4.72 4.63 13.19
CA GLN A 21 -4.61 5.17 11.83
C GLN A 21 -4.28 4.01 10.88
N LYS A 22 -5.30 3.29 10.45
CA LYS A 22 -5.18 2.41 9.28
C LYS A 22 -4.76 3.31 8.11
N SER A 23 -3.51 3.20 7.71
CA SER A 23 -3.03 3.75 6.44
C SER A 23 -3.97 3.21 5.38
N SER A 24 -4.78 4.10 4.81
CA SER A 24 -5.44 3.83 3.55
C SER A 24 -4.32 3.52 2.59
N ASP A 25 -4.16 2.25 2.23
CA ASP A 25 -3.28 1.81 1.15
C ASP A 25 -3.81 2.44 -0.12
N LYS A 26 -3.41 3.70 -0.32
CA LYS A 26 -3.57 4.45 -1.54
C LYS A 26 -2.75 3.64 -2.54
N ALA A 27 -3.42 2.75 -3.26
CA ALA A 27 -2.82 1.86 -4.23
C ALA A 27 -1.82 2.67 -5.04
N THR A 28 -0.54 2.45 -4.77
CA THR A 28 0.53 3.22 -5.39
C THR A 28 0.45 2.86 -6.84
N ILE A 29 -0.06 3.78 -7.66
CA ILE A 29 -0.19 3.56 -9.08
C ILE A 29 1.24 3.33 -9.59
N PRO A 30 1.56 2.16 -10.14
CA PRO A 30 2.90 1.86 -10.61
C PRO A 30 3.31 2.94 -11.60
N GLN A 31 4.43 3.63 -11.33
CA GLN A 31 4.86 4.78 -12.13
C GLN A 31 5.60 4.34 -13.39
N SER A 32 6.12 3.11 -13.39
CA SER A 32 6.88 2.53 -14.49
C SER A 32 6.35 1.15 -14.90
N ILE A 33 6.61 0.78 -16.15
CA ILE A 33 6.36 -0.57 -16.65
C ILE A 33 7.12 -1.64 -15.86
N TYR A 34 8.23 -1.28 -15.21
CA TYR A 34 9.05 -2.19 -14.40
C TYR A 34 8.50 -2.48 -13.01
N ASP A 35 7.46 -1.77 -12.59
CA ASP A 35 6.81 -1.97 -11.29
C ASP A 35 5.73 -3.06 -11.38
N PHE A 36 5.44 -3.55 -12.59
CA PHE A 36 4.45 -4.60 -12.83
C PHE A 36 5.06 -5.98 -12.61
N LYS A 37 4.28 -6.81 -11.91
CA LYS A 37 4.47 -8.26 -11.86
C LYS A 37 3.17 -8.91 -12.32
N VAL A 38 3.26 -9.78 -13.31
CA VAL A 38 2.09 -10.41 -13.94
C VAL A 38 2.26 -11.92 -13.95
N GLU A 39 1.16 -12.65 -13.93
CA GLU A 39 1.19 -14.10 -14.10
C GLU A 39 1.44 -14.45 -15.57
N GLY A 40 2.41 -15.33 -15.82
CA GLY A 40 2.72 -15.87 -17.13
C GLY A 40 1.78 -17.00 -17.52
N LEU A 41 1.87 -17.43 -18.79
CA LEU A 41 1.01 -18.49 -19.33
C LEU A 41 1.18 -19.85 -18.62
N SER A 42 2.35 -20.07 -18.01
CA SER A 42 2.72 -21.25 -17.23
C SER A 42 2.34 -21.15 -15.75
N GLY A 43 1.75 -20.03 -15.31
CA GLY A 43 1.45 -19.74 -13.90
C GLY A 43 2.64 -19.16 -13.12
N GLU A 44 3.81 -18.99 -13.73
CA GLU A 44 4.95 -18.35 -13.09
C GLU A 44 4.82 -16.82 -13.08
N GLN A 45 5.38 -16.16 -12.07
CA GLN A 45 5.28 -14.71 -11.97
C GLN A 45 6.40 -14.05 -12.81
N ILE A 46 6.00 -13.23 -13.77
CA ILE A 46 6.91 -12.43 -14.60
C ILE A 46 7.06 -11.04 -13.98
N ASP A 47 8.26 -10.75 -13.47
CA ASP A 47 8.63 -9.42 -12.98
C ASP A 47 9.19 -8.59 -14.14
N PHE A 48 8.56 -7.46 -14.49
CA PHE A 48 8.99 -6.67 -15.64
C PHE A 48 10.33 -5.96 -15.39
N ALA A 49 10.76 -5.78 -14.15
CA ALA A 49 12.05 -5.19 -13.81
C ALA A 49 13.24 -5.98 -14.40
N GLN A 50 13.07 -7.28 -14.67
CA GLN A 50 14.12 -8.11 -15.28
C GLN A 50 14.45 -7.68 -16.72
N PHE A 51 13.56 -6.95 -17.39
CA PHE A 51 13.72 -6.50 -18.77
C PHE A 51 14.27 -5.07 -18.88
N LYS A 52 14.74 -4.46 -17.78
CA LYS A 52 15.40 -3.15 -17.81
C LYS A 52 16.57 -3.14 -18.79
N GLY A 53 16.62 -2.11 -19.64
CA GLY A 53 17.64 -1.97 -20.69
C GLY A 53 17.37 -2.78 -21.96
N LYS A 54 16.24 -3.50 -22.03
CA LYS A 54 15.79 -4.20 -23.24
C LYS A 54 14.55 -3.50 -23.83
N LYS A 55 14.34 -3.65 -25.14
CA LYS A 55 13.11 -3.18 -25.79
C LYS A 55 11.98 -4.16 -25.47
N ILE A 56 10.81 -3.65 -25.08
CA ILE A 56 9.62 -4.43 -24.77
C ILE A 56 8.53 -4.06 -25.79
N LEU A 57 7.92 -5.06 -26.43
CA LEU A 57 6.77 -4.89 -27.31
C LEU A 57 5.53 -5.46 -26.60
N ILE A 58 4.52 -4.62 -26.40
CA ILE A 58 3.24 -5.01 -25.81
C ILE A 58 2.22 -5.16 -26.94
N VAL A 59 1.60 -6.34 -27.03
CA VAL A 59 0.60 -6.66 -28.05
C VAL A 59 -0.65 -7.17 -27.34
N ASN A 60 -1.83 -6.66 -27.70
CA ASN A 60 -3.07 -7.29 -27.27
C ASN A 60 -3.34 -8.50 -28.18
N THR A 61 -3.54 -9.67 -27.59
CA THR A 61 -3.84 -10.91 -28.33
C THR A 61 -5.16 -11.48 -27.84
N ALA A 62 -5.99 -12.00 -28.74
CA ALA A 62 -7.23 -12.71 -28.44
C ALA A 62 -7.35 -13.92 -29.38
N SER A 63 -7.87 -15.04 -28.86
CA SER A 63 -8.17 -16.27 -29.63
C SER A 63 -9.59 -16.25 -30.19
#